data_AF-A0A8T6H235-F1
#
_entry.id   AF-A0A8T6H235-F1
#
_cell.length_a   1.000
_cell.length_b   1.000
_cell.length_c   1.000
_cell.angle_alpha   90.00
_cell.angle_beta   90.00
_cell.angle_gamma   90.00
#
_symmetry.space_group_name_H-M   'P 1'
#
loop_
_entity.id
_entity.type
_entity.pdbx_description
1 polymer ?
#
loop_
_entity_poly.entity_id
_entity_poly.type
_entity_poly.pdbx_seq_one_letter_code
_entity_poly.pdbx_strand_id
1 'polypeptide(L)'
;TLYFILSWGALTRAGAPPGAPPAEEERDLANTPKTLARPLAQRVAGLEDLRAPAGEGPPIPANVIAAAEAALARGETHYTDRPGIPELRSWVAERLLEKWNVSVDPSEVTITCGSTEARYVALTLLAEAGSAVLCPGDSARIRGALHLLGARSVAAIQDDVSLLYLTPDVYRETSIELLQRAEETDWWIVYDLSFAKTAPPFHPAQNPKLARRVVTIDSWSERLAGWRLGWMAGSEMALKLRAGKQAITICSTAVSQWAGLEWVTSRMR
;
A
#
# COMPACT_ATOMS: atom_id res chain seq x y z
N THR A 1 -4.97 -13.28 51.46
CA THR A 1 -5.40 -14.67 51.23
C THR A 1 -5.76 -14.80 49.76
N LEU A 2 -4.76 -14.97 48.89
CA LEU A 2 -4.30 -16.24 48.29
C LEU A 2 -5.29 -16.84 47.26
N TYR A 3 -4.91 -16.65 45.98
CA TYR A 3 -4.92 -17.59 44.84
C TYR A 3 -6.01 -18.66 44.75
N PHE A 4 -6.63 -18.79 43.57
CA PHE A 4 -6.70 -20.10 42.91
C PHE A 4 -6.74 -19.99 41.38
N ILE A 5 -5.67 -20.52 40.78
CA ILE A 5 -5.56 -20.99 39.39
C ILE A 5 -6.27 -22.34 39.32
N LEU A 6 -7.10 -22.59 38.30
CA LEU A 6 -7.49 -23.93 37.87
C LEU A 6 -7.37 -23.96 36.34
N SER A 7 -6.26 -24.49 35.82
CA SER A 7 -6.04 -25.91 35.51
C SER A 7 -6.79 -26.33 34.25
N TRP A 8 -6.07 -26.24 33.15
CA TRP A 8 -6.31 -27.01 31.92
C TRP A 8 -5.86 -28.46 32.18
N GLY A 9 -6.77 -29.42 32.08
CA GLY A 9 -6.42 -30.83 32.20
C GLY A 9 -7.62 -31.76 32.22
N ALA A 10 -7.75 -32.54 31.14
CA ALA A 10 -8.56 -33.74 31.00
C ALA A 10 -10.08 -33.57 30.86
N LEU A 11 -10.55 -33.54 29.60
CA LEU A 11 -11.81 -34.21 29.22
C LEU A 11 -11.64 -34.87 27.85
N THR A 12 -11.56 -36.19 27.95
CA THR A 12 -11.72 -37.30 27.01
C THR A 12 -12.40 -37.03 25.66
N ARG A 13 -11.84 -37.70 24.63
CA ARG A 13 -12.44 -37.97 23.30
C ARG A 13 -13.92 -38.37 23.40
N ALA A 14 -14.80 -37.51 22.91
CA ALA A 14 -16.12 -37.89 22.37
C ALA A 14 -16.64 -36.77 21.45
N GLY A 15 -16.87 -37.11 20.17
CA GLY A 15 -17.75 -36.43 19.21
C GLY A 15 -17.53 -34.93 18.97
N ALA A 16 -16.77 -34.58 17.92
CA ALA A 16 -16.77 -33.22 17.39
C ALA A 16 -18.17 -32.85 16.82
N PRO A 17 -18.72 -31.66 17.10
CA PRO A 17 -19.98 -31.21 16.52
C PRO A 17 -19.84 -30.96 15.01
N PRO A 18 -20.88 -31.22 14.19
CA PRO A 18 -20.84 -30.96 12.76
C PRO A 18 -20.88 -29.44 12.54
N GLY A 19 -19.83 -28.89 11.93
CA GLY A 19 -19.70 -27.46 11.64
C GLY A 19 -18.41 -26.79 12.10
N ALA A 20 -17.38 -27.55 12.52
CA ALA A 20 -16.06 -26.99 12.72
C ALA A 20 -15.56 -26.33 11.41
N PRO A 21 -14.97 -25.11 11.47
CA PRO A 21 -14.30 -24.53 10.31
C PRO A 21 -13.24 -25.53 9.79
N PRO A 22 -12.97 -25.56 8.47
CA PRO A 22 -11.92 -26.41 7.94
C PRO A 22 -10.64 -26.14 8.74
N ALA A 23 -9.94 -27.23 9.09
CA ALA A 23 -8.67 -27.15 9.81
C ALA A 23 -7.81 -26.07 9.16
N GLU A 24 -7.40 -25.08 9.96
CA GLU A 24 -6.44 -24.07 9.53
C GLU A 24 -5.29 -24.80 8.85
N GLU A 25 -4.99 -24.46 7.59
CA GLU A 25 -3.77 -24.91 6.95
C GLU A 25 -2.63 -24.56 7.90
N GLU A 26 -2.05 -25.60 8.51
CA GLU A 26 -0.97 -25.51 9.47
C GLU A 26 0.16 -24.78 8.74
N ARG A 27 0.36 -23.49 9.08
CA ARG A 27 1.42 -22.68 8.48
C ARG A 27 2.72 -23.46 8.63
N ASP A 28 3.33 -23.81 7.50
CA ASP A 28 4.60 -24.51 7.47
C ASP A 28 5.69 -23.63 8.12
N LEU A 29 5.87 -23.82 9.43
CA LEU A 29 6.85 -23.11 10.25
C LEU A 29 8.29 -23.43 9.81
N ALA A 30 8.51 -24.52 9.05
CA ALA A 30 9.84 -24.90 8.56
C ALA A 30 10.31 -23.99 7.40
N ASN A 31 9.39 -23.45 6.61
CA ASN A 31 9.66 -22.52 5.51
C ASN A 31 9.44 -21.05 5.88
N THR A 32 9.07 -20.76 7.13
CA THR A 32 8.92 -19.38 7.57
C THR A 32 10.29 -18.71 7.64
N PRO A 33 10.53 -17.60 6.93
CA PRO A 33 11.81 -16.89 7.00
C PRO A 33 12.19 -16.64 8.46
N LYS A 34 13.46 -16.90 8.82
CA LYS A 34 13.96 -16.81 10.21
C LYS A 34 13.63 -15.48 10.90
N THR A 35 13.40 -14.43 10.10
CA THR A 35 12.96 -13.10 10.51
C THR A 35 11.51 -13.05 11.03
N LEU A 36 10.59 -13.87 10.51
CA LEU A 36 9.19 -13.94 10.93
C LEU A 36 8.95 -14.84 12.16
N ALA A 37 9.92 -15.70 12.52
CA ALA A 37 9.83 -16.57 13.70
C ALA A 37 9.91 -15.81 15.05
N ARG A 38 10.36 -14.55 15.03
CA ARG A 38 10.43 -13.69 16.22
C ARG A 38 9.15 -12.86 16.37
N PRO A 39 8.68 -12.58 17.60
CA PRO A 39 7.59 -11.65 17.83
C PRO A 39 7.86 -10.27 17.20
N LEU A 40 6.81 -9.60 16.70
CA LEU A 40 6.91 -8.28 16.07
C LEU A 40 7.69 -7.27 16.94
N ALA A 41 7.44 -7.26 18.26
CA ALA A 41 8.14 -6.40 19.22
C ALA A 41 9.66 -6.52 19.18
N GLN A 42 10.20 -7.73 19.01
CA GLN A 42 11.65 -7.95 18.91
C GLN A 42 12.21 -7.50 17.56
N ARG A 43 11.41 -7.60 16.51
CA ARG A 43 11.80 -7.24 15.15
C ARG A 43 11.88 -5.72 14.99
N VAL A 44 11.01 -4.96 15.66
CA VAL A 44 11.02 -3.49 15.60
C VAL A 44 12.06 -2.83 16.52
N ALA A 45 12.63 -3.56 17.47
CA ALA A 45 13.56 -3.01 18.47
C ALA A 45 14.83 -2.36 17.88
N GLY A 46 15.22 -2.72 16.65
CA GLY A 46 16.37 -2.16 15.94
C GLY A 46 16.02 -1.22 14.80
N LEU A 47 14.74 -0.85 14.63
CA LEU A 47 14.34 0.13 13.63
C LEU A 47 14.73 1.54 14.10
N GLU A 48 15.33 2.30 13.20
CA GLU A 48 15.67 3.71 13.45
C GLU A 48 14.38 4.53 13.58
N ASP A 49 14.36 5.45 14.56
CA ASP A 49 13.29 6.44 14.66
C ASP A 49 13.41 7.41 13.48
N LEU A 50 12.40 7.40 12.60
CA LEU A 50 12.43 8.21 11.41
C LEU A 50 12.27 9.68 11.79
N ARG A 51 13.28 10.50 11.47
CA ARG A 51 13.19 11.95 11.67
C ARG A 51 11.95 12.49 10.98
N ALA A 52 11.25 13.39 11.68
CA ALA A 52 10.17 14.16 11.08
C ALA A 52 10.67 14.83 9.78
N PRO A 53 9.86 14.83 8.70
CA PRO A 53 10.23 15.54 7.48
C PRO A 53 10.54 17.01 7.79
N ALA A 54 11.54 17.57 7.12
CA ALA A 54 11.95 18.96 7.35
C ALA A 54 10.87 19.94 6.89
N GLY A 55 10.38 20.78 7.83
CA GLY A 55 9.62 22.01 7.57
C GLY A 55 8.13 21.86 7.33
N GLU A 56 7.36 22.82 7.83
CA GLU A 56 5.98 23.05 7.41
C GLU A 56 5.98 23.38 5.91
N GLY A 57 5.30 22.55 5.12
CA GLY A 57 5.04 22.87 3.71
C GLY A 57 4.31 24.22 3.58
N PRO A 58 4.24 24.79 2.36
CA PRO A 58 3.52 26.04 2.17
C PRO A 58 2.07 25.93 2.68
N PRO A 59 1.46 27.03 3.15
CA PRO A 59 0.09 27.02 3.62
C PRO A 59 -0.86 26.39 2.62
N ILE A 60 -1.79 25.62 3.14
CA ILE A 60 -2.78 24.92 2.33
C ILE A 60 -3.80 25.95 1.84
N PRO A 61 -4.26 25.87 0.56
CA PRO A 61 -5.24 26.80 0.04
C PRO A 61 -6.51 26.86 0.90
N ALA A 62 -7.06 28.06 1.10
CA ALA A 62 -8.22 28.27 1.98
C ALA A 62 -9.47 27.48 1.56
N ASN A 63 -9.66 27.24 0.25
CA ASN A 63 -10.75 26.42 -0.25
C ASN A 63 -10.67 24.96 0.23
N VAL A 64 -9.47 24.39 0.35
CA VAL A 64 -9.27 23.02 0.87
C VAL A 64 -9.64 22.94 2.35
N ILE A 65 -9.28 23.95 3.14
CA ILE A 65 -9.66 24.04 4.55
C ILE A 65 -11.19 24.18 4.67
N ALA A 66 -11.78 25.10 3.90
CA ALA A 66 -13.22 25.31 3.85
C ALA A 66 -13.98 24.04 3.44
N ALA A 67 -13.44 23.22 2.54
CA ALA A 67 -14.03 21.94 2.15
C ALA A 67 -14.09 20.94 3.32
N ALA A 68 -13.04 20.89 4.15
CA ALA A 68 -13.01 20.07 5.36
C ALA A 68 -14.03 20.56 6.40
N GLU A 69 -14.08 21.87 6.63
CA GLU A 69 -15.07 22.51 7.53
C GLU A 69 -16.50 22.25 7.05
N ALA A 70 -16.75 22.40 5.75
CA ALA A 70 -18.05 22.15 5.15
C ALA A 70 -18.45 20.67 5.25
N ALA A 71 -17.50 19.74 5.09
CA ALA A 71 -17.76 18.31 5.29
C ALA A 71 -18.20 18.03 6.74
N LEU A 72 -17.49 18.59 7.72
CA LEU A 72 -17.88 18.50 9.13
C LEU A 72 -19.27 19.10 9.39
N ALA A 73 -19.56 20.28 8.82
CA ALA A 73 -20.85 20.95 8.96
C ALA A 73 -22.01 20.15 8.35
N ARG A 74 -21.76 19.36 7.28
CA ARG A 74 -22.74 18.45 6.68
C ARG A 74 -22.89 17.13 7.44
N GLY A 75 -22.11 16.89 8.48
CA GLY A 75 -22.15 15.66 9.27
C GLY A 75 -21.34 14.51 8.67
N GLU A 76 -20.39 14.78 7.77
CA GLU A 76 -19.46 13.79 7.17
C GLU A 76 -18.41 13.30 8.19
N THR A 77 -18.90 12.78 9.32
CA THR A 77 -18.14 12.37 10.51
C THR A 77 -18.08 10.85 10.67
N HIS A 78 -18.84 10.13 9.84
CA HIS A 78 -18.89 8.67 9.82
C HIS A 78 -17.89 8.09 8.81
N TYR A 79 -17.77 6.76 8.80
CA TYR A 79 -16.96 6.08 7.80
C TYR A 79 -17.47 6.38 6.39
N THR A 80 -16.55 6.69 5.48
CA THR A 80 -16.83 6.69 4.05
C THR A 80 -17.07 5.27 3.55
N ASP A 81 -17.39 5.11 2.25
CA ASP A 81 -17.19 3.82 1.59
C ASP A 81 -15.77 3.32 1.87
N ARG A 82 -15.63 2.01 2.15
CA ARG A 82 -14.38 1.43 2.69
C ARG A 82 -13.16 1.68 1.81
N PRO A 83 -13.27 1.64 0.47
CA PRO A 83 -12.17 1.98 -0.43
C PRO A 83 -11.92 3.49 -0.56
N GLY A 84 -12.79 4.34 0.01
CA GLY A 84 -12.76 5.79 -0.10
C GLY A 84 -13.96 6.34 -0.88
N ILE A 85 -14.17 7.66 -0.79
CA ILE A 85 -15.31 8.33 -1.44
C ILE A 85 -15.29 8.12 -2.96
N PRO A 86 -16.44 7.84 -3.60
CA PRO A 86 -16.51 7.54 -5.03
C PRO A 86 -15.83 8.59 -5.91
N GLU A 87 -15.98 9.87 -5.57
CA GLU A 87 -15.47 11.00 -6.34
C GLU A 87 -13.94 10.99 -6.44
N LEU A 88 -13.24 10.70 -5.33
CA LEU A 88 -11.78 10.55 -5.35
C LEU A 88 -11.35 9.33 -6.14
N ARG A 89 -12.10 8.22 -6.05
CA ARG A 89 -11.78 7.00 -6.80
C ARG A 89 -11.92 7.21 -8.30
N SER A 90 -13.00 7.86 -8.73
CA SER A 90 -13.20 8.26 -10.13
C SER A 90 -12.10 9.20 -10.60
N TRP A 91 -11.76 10.21 -9.79
CA TRP A 91 -10.67 11.13 -10.13
C TRP A 91 -9.34 10.40 -10.37
N VAL A 92 -8.97 9.43 -9.53
CA VAL A 92 -7.74 8.64 -9.71
C VAL A 92 -7.77 7.86 -11.03
N ALA A 93 -8.90 7.19 -11.33
CA ALA A 93 -9.07 6.44 -12.56
C ALA A 93 -8.96 7.34 -13.80
N GLU A 94 -9.65 8.49 -13.79
CA GLU A 94 -9.60 9.51 -14.85
C GLU A 94 -8.17 10.05 -15.03
N ARG A 95 -7.48 10.34 -13.92
CA ARG A 95 -6.09 10.83 -13.92
C ARG A 95 -5.13 9.87 -14.62
N LEU A 96 -5.27 8.57 -14.35
CA LEU A 96 -4.45 7.52 -14.95
C LEU A 96 -4.72 7.39 -16.45
N LEU A 97 -6.00 7.48 -16.84
CA LEU A 97 -6.42 7.47 -18.24
C LEU A 97 -5.89 8.69 -18.99
N GLU A 98 -6.06 9.90 -18.44
CA GLU A 98 -5.66 11.15 -19.09
C GLU A 98 -4.15 11.26 -19.32
N LYS A 99 -3.32 10.78 -18.38
CA LYS A 99 -1.86 10.96 -18.49
C LYS A 99 -1.15 9.84 -19.19
N TRP A 100 -1.62 8.62 -19.00
CA TRP A 100 -0.91 7.44 -19.48
C TRP A 100 -1.78 6.54 -20.35
N ASN A 101 -3.04 6.90 -20.61
CA ASN A 101 -3.98 6.02 -21.30
C ASN A 101 -4.12 4.66 -20.60
N VAL A 102 -4.00 4.66 -19.27
CA VAL A 102 -4.13 3.47 -18.43
C VAL A 102 -5.56 3.43 -17.90
N SER A 103 -6.35 2.47 -18.37
CA SER A 103 -7.73 2.27 -17.92
C SER A 103 -7.74 1.45 -16.63
N VAL A 104 -8.33 2.02 -15.58
CA VAL A 104 -8.54 1.38 -14.27
C VAL A 104 -9.99 1.63 -13.89
N ASP A 105 -10.68 0.61 -13.40
CA ASP A 105 -12.05 0.80 -12.90
C ASP A 105 -12.00 1.52 -11.53
N PRO A 106 -12.89 2.48 -11.22
CA PRO A 106 -12.91 3.12 -9.89
C PRO A 106 -13.05 2.13 -8.72
N SER A 107 -13.57 0.93 -8.96
CA SER A 107 -13.61 -0.18 -8.00
C SER A 107 -12.28 -0.91 -7.81
N GLU A 108 -11.26 -0.63 -8.61
CA GLU A 108 -9.87 -1.08 -8.43
C GLU A 108 -9.03 -0.02 -7.70
N VAL A 109 -9.59 1.15 -7.41
CA VAL A 109 -8.94 2.21 -6.63
C VAL A 109 -9.25 2.04 -5.14
N THR A 110 -8.23 2.25 -4.30
CA THR A 110 -8.36 2.32 -2.85
C THR A 110 -7.58 3.53 -2.32
N ILE A 111 -8.27 4.42 -1.60
CA ILE A 111 -7.71 5.56 -0.89
C ILE A 111 -7.07 5.09 0.41
N THR A 112 -5.85 5.54 0.66
CA THR A 112 -4.99 5.10 1.78
C THR A 112 -4.56 6.25 2.68
N CYS A 113 -4.09 5.91 3.87
CA CYS A 113 -3.45 6.80 4.85
C CYS A 113 -2.06 7.27 4.37
N GLY A 114 -2.04 8.01 3.27
CA GLY A 114 -0.82 8.36 2.52
C GLY A 114 -0.23 7.18 1.75
N SER A 115 0.85 7.43 1.02
CA SER A 115 1.58 6.38 0.29
C SER A 115 2.29 5.39 1.23
N THR A 116 2.55 5.76 2.49
CA THR A 116 3.15 4.83 3.48
C THR A 116 2.29 3.59 3.71
N GLU A 117 0.97 3.76 3.89
CA GLU A 117 0.06 2.62 4.04
C GLU A 117 -0.02 1.82 2.73
N ALA A 118 -0.16 2.49 1.59
CA ALA A 118 -0.19 1.84 0.28
C ALA A 118 1.04 0.96 0.04
N ARG A 119 2.25 1.50 0.31
CA ARG A 119 3.51 0.76 0.20
C ARG A 119 3.53 -0.44 1.13
N TYR A 120 3.16 -0.24 2.39
CA TYR A 120 3.16 -1.32 3.38
C TYR A 120 2.23 -2.46 2.95
N VAL A 121 1.00 -2.14 2.54
CA VAL A 121 0.02 -3.12 2.07
C VAL A 121 0.50 -3.83 0.81
N ALA A 122 0.96 -3.08 -0.20
CA ALA A 122 1.43 -3.65 -1.45
C ALA A 122 2.64 -4.57 -1.24
N LEU A 123 3.65 -4.14 -0.49
CA LEU A 123 4.82 -4.97 -0.21
C LEU A 123 4.44 -6.21 0.60
N THR A 124 3.55 -6.08 1.59
CA THR A 124 3.15 -7.22 2.45
C THR A 124 2.40 -8.31 1.68
N LEU A 125 1.63 -7.92 0.67
CA LEU A 125 0.78 -8.85 -0.07
C LEU A 125 1.40 -9.36 -1.37
N LEU A 126 2.38 -8.65 -1.92
CA LEU A 126 2.97 -8.98 -3.22
C LEU A 126 4.41 -9.49 -3.12
N ALA A 127 5.16 -9.10 -2.08
CA ALA A 127 6.49 -9.66 -1.85
C ALA A 127 6.37 -11.00 -1.14
N GLU A 128 7.15 -11.98 -1.60
CA GLU A 128 7.29 -13.24 -0.90
C GLU A 128 8.15 -13.06 0.35
N ALA A 129 7.77 -13.70 1.44
CA ALA A 129 8.51 -13.60 2.69
C ALA A 129 9.92 -14.20 2.49
N GLY A 130 10.96 -13.44 2.84
CA GLY A 130 12.36 -13.86 2.68
C GLY A 130 12.95 -13.65 1.28
N SER A 131 12.15 -13.19 0.32
CA SER A 131 12.61 -12.92 -1.05
C SER A 131 13.26 -11.53 -1.19
N ALA A 132 13.87 -11.30 -2.36
CA ALA A 132 14.42 -10.02 -2.74
C ALA A 132 13.36 -9.14 -3.44
N VAL A 133 13.27 -7.88 -3.01
CA VAL A 133 12.54 -6.83 -3.73
C VAL A 133 13.54 -6.03 -4.55
N LEU A 134 13.41 -6.08 -5.87
CA LEU A 134 14.26 -5.31 -6.78
C LEU A 134 13.84 -3.84 -6.73
N CYS A 135 14.73 -2.98 -6.26
CA CYS A 135 14.55 -1.55 -6.13
C CYS A 135 15.78 -0.85 -6.70
N PRO A 136 15.80 -0.51 -8.00
CA PRO A 136 16.93 0.17 -8.63
C PRO A 136 17.14 1.61 -8.14
N GLY A 137 16.11 2.21 -7.51
CA GLY A 137 16.14 3.55 -6.93
C GLY A 137 16.31 3.56 -5.41
N ASP A 138 15.93 4.67 -4.77
CA ASP A 138 15.98 4.80 -3.31
C ASP A 138 14.96 3.90 -2.60
N SER A 139 15.46 2.98 -1.77
CA SER A 139 14.67 2.05 -0.97
C SER A 139 14.41 2.52 0.47
N ALA A 140 14.91 3.69 0.89
CA ALA A 140 14.83 4.16 2.27
C ALA A 140 13.39 4.18 2.81
N ARG A 141 12.42 4.59 1.98
CA ARG A 141 11.00 4.71 2.37
C ARG A 141 10.26 3.37 2.49
N ILE A 142 10.81 2.30 1.94
CA ILE A 142 10.24 0.94 2.02
C ILE A 142 11.02 0.03 2.95
N ARG A 143 12.23 0.43 3.38
CA ARG A 143 13.11 -0.38 4.24
C ARG A 143 12.42 -0.91 5.49
N GLY A 144 11.64 -0.06 6.17
CA GLY A 144 10.89 -0.47 7.36
C GLY A 144 9.88 -1.57 7.06
N ALA A 145 9.13 -1.44 5.96
CA ALA A 145 8.18 -2.47 5.53
C ALA A 145 8.89 -3.77 5.15
N LEU A 146 9.97 -3.71 4.38
CA LEU A 146 10.74 -4.90 3.99
C LEU A 146 11.32 -5.63 5.22
N HIS A 147 11.86 -4.89 6.19
CA HIS A 147 12.33 -5.45 7.46
C HIS A 147 11.21 -6.16 8.23
N LEU A 148 10.02 -5.57 8.26
CA LEU A 148 8.81 -6.16 8.85
C LEU A 148 8.24 -7.35 8.06
N LEU A 149 8.69 -7.57 6.83
CA LEU A 149 8.38 -8.76 6.03
C LEU A 149 9.49 -9.80 6.09
N GLY A 150 10.67 -9.41 6.59
CA GLY A 150 11.85 -10.25 6.48
C GLY A 150 12.40 -10.32 5.05
N ALA A 151 11.96 -9.43 4.17
CA ALA A 151 12.45 -9.25 2.82
C ALA A 151 13.62 -8.25 2.78
N ARG A 152 14.34 -8.22 1.67
CA ARG A 152 15.48 -7.32 1.46
C ARG A 152 15.35 -6.57 0.15
N SER A 153 15.80 -5.32 0.11
CA SER A 153 15.91 -4.57 -1.14
C SER A 153 17.22 -4.91 -1.85
N VAL A 154 17.18 -5.11 -3.16
CA VAL A 154 18.36 -5.30 -4.02
C VAL A 154 18.34 -4.29 -5.16
N ALA A 155 19.49 -3.80 -5.59
CA ALA A 155 19.60 -2.83 -6.69
C ALA A 155 19.75 -3.50 -8.08
N ALA A 156 20.07 -4.80 -8.11
CA ALA A 156 20.30 -5.57 -9.32
C ALA A 156 19.50 -6.88 -9.27
N ILE A 157 19.22 -7.44 -10.45
CA ILE A 157 18.46 -8.68 -10.61
C ILE A 157 19.15 -9.84 -9.87
N GLN A 158 18.35 -10.64 -9.17
CA GLN A 158 18.77 -11.87 -8.49
C GLN A 158 17.71 -12.94 -8.71
N ASP A 159 18.07 -14.21 -8.49
CA ASP A 159 17.20 -15.35 -8.77
C ASP A 159 15.96 -15.42 -7.87
N ASP A 160 16.05 -14.86 -6.66
CA ASP A 160 14.98 -14.82 -5.65
C ASP A 160 14.16 -13.53 -5.69
N VAL A 161 14.19 -12.77 -6.80
CA VAL A 161 13.34 -11.60 -6.98
C VAL A 161 11.94 -12.04 -7.39
N SER A 162 10.91 -11.55 -6.69
CA SER A 162 9.50 -11.73 -7.04
C SER A 162 8.72 -10.42 -7.19
N LEU A 163 9.34 -9.29 -6.84
CA LEU A 163 8.72 -7.97 -6.92
C LEU A 163 9.71 -6.91 -7.40
N LEU A 164 9.30 -6.13 -8.39
CA LEU A 164 9.97 -4.91 -8.84
C LEU A 164 9.28 -3.69 -8.22
N TYR A 165 10.01 -2.97 -7.38
CA TYR A 165 9.60 -1.67 -6.85
C TYR A 165 10.25 -0.57 -7.68
N LEU A 166 9.44 0.12 -8.48
CA LEU A 166 9.90 1.11 -9.43
C LEU A 166 9.39 2.51 -9.07
N THR A 167 10.30 3.48 -9.13
CA THR A 167 10.01 4.90 -8.92
C THR A 167 10.35 5.71 -10.18
N PRO A 168 9.62 6.79 -10.49
CA PRO A 168 9.83 7.61 -11.69
C PRO A 168 11.16 8.34 -11.83
N ASP A 169 11.96 8.44 -10.77
CA ASP A 169 13.31 9.01 -10.79
C ASP A 169 14.34 8.05 -11.39
N VAL A 170 14.04 6.75 -11.43
CA VAL A 170 14.82 5.76 -12.16
C VAL A 170 14.37 5.78 -13.63
N TYR A 171 14.95 6.65 -14.46
CA TYR A 171 14.60 6.75 -15.88
C TYR A 171 15.81 6.73 -16.83
N ARG A 172 15.96 5.63 -17.57
CA ARG A 172 15.68 5.53 -19.03
C ARG A 172 15.98 4.15 -19.56
N GLU A 173 17.19 3.66 -19.39
CA GLU A 173 17.65 2.39 -19.99
C GLU A 173 17.36 1.22 -19.05
N THR A 174 17.76 1.35 -17.78
CA THR A 174 17.56 0.30 -16.77
C THR A 174 16.09 -0.08 -16.62
N SER A 175 15.16 0.88 -16.60
CA SER A 175 13.73 0.59 -16.43
C SER A 175 13.17 -0.21 -17.60
N ILE A 176 13.67 -0.03 -18.83
CA ILE A 176 13.22 -0.82 -19.99
C ILE A 176 13.66 -2.28 -19.83
N GLU A 177 14.92 -2.53 -19.51
CA GLU A 177 15.45 -3.88 -19.30
C GLU A 177 14.73 -4.60 -18.16
N LEU A 178 14.46 -3.89 -17.06
CA LEU A 178 13.73 -4.45 -15.93
C LEU A 178 12.28 -4.80 -16.27
N LEU A 179 11.61 -3.97 -17.08
CA LEU A 179 10.23 -4.23 -17.51
C LEU A 179 10.17 -5.35 -18.55
N GLN A 180 11.15 -5.44 -19.45
CA GLN A 180 11.31 -6.59 -20.35
C GLN A 180 11.50 -7.86 -19.55
N ARG A 181 12.36 -7.83 -18.53
CA ARG A 181 12.52 -8.99 -17.64
C ARG A 181 11.23 -9.34 -16.93
N ALA A 182 10.48 -8.34 -16.45
CA ALA A 182 9.18 -8.55 -15.82
C ALA A 182 8.12 -9.10 -16.78
N GLU A 183 8.25 -8.92 -18.11
CA GLU A 183 7.39 -9.60 -19.09
C GLU A 183 7.67 -11.10 -19.18
N GLU A 184 8.93 -11.49 -19.01
CA GLU A 184 9.40 -12.88 -19.10
C GLU A 184 9.25 -13.65 -17.79
N THR A 185 9.01 -12.95 -16.68
CA THR A 185 8.83 -13.50 -15.34
C THR A 185 7.45 -13.18 -14.79
N ASP A 186 7.10 -13.77 -13.65
CA ASP A 186 5.85 -13.48 -12.94
C ASP A 186 6.01 -12.40 -11.85
N TRP A 187 6.92 -11.45 -12.06
CA TRP A 187 7.15 -10.40 -11.06
C TRP A 187 5.94 -9.48 -10.89
N TRP A 188 5.59 -9.17 -9.64
CA TRP A 188 4.74 -8.03 -9.36
C TRP A 188 5.50 -6.73 -9.58
N ILE A 189 4.79 -5.69 -10.00
CA ILE A 189 5.36 -4.36 -10.17
C ILE A 189 4.61 -3.40 -9.25
N VAL A 190 5.31 -2.82 -8.29
CA VAL A 190 4.82 -1.66 -7.54
C VAL A 190 5.42 -0.42 -8.20
N TYR A 191 4.57 0.38 -8.83
CA TYR A 191 4.99 1.64 -9.44
C TYR A 191 4.59 2.82 -8.55
N ASP A 192 5.56 3.36 -7.83
CA ASP A 192 5.32 4.42 -6.84
C ASP A 192 5.59 5.81 -7.43
N LEU A 193 4.52 6.48 -7.83
CA LEU A 193 4.50 7.83 -8.37
C LEU A 193 4.75 8.91 -7.32
N SER A 194 4.70 8.60 -6.02
CA SER A 194 4.78 9.63 -4.97
C SER A 194 6.16 10.26 -4.78
N PHE A 195 7.13 9.87 -5.60
CA PHE A 195 8.44 10.50 -5.75
C PHE A 195 8.51 11.48 -6.93
N ALA A 196 7.50 11.49 -7.80
CA ALA A 196 7.50 12.24 -9.03
C ALA A 196 7.02 13.67 -8.82
N LYS A 197 7.92 14.64 -9.05
CA LYS A 197 7.56 16.06 -9.03
C LYS A 197 6.63 16.45 -10.18
N THR A 198 6.74 15.73 -11.30
CA THR A 198 5.90 15.88 -12.49
C THR A 198 5.49 14.50 -12.98
N ALA A 199 4.38 14.42 -13.71
CA ALA A 199 3.95 13.16 -14.30
C ALA A 199 5.07 12.53 -15.15
N PRO A 200 5.51 11.29 -14.86
CA PRO A 200 6.47 10.59 -15.71
C PRO A 200 5.97 10.44 -17.15
N PRO A 201 6.88 10.32 -18.13
CA PRO A 201 6.52 10.19 -19.53
C PRO A 201 5.96 8.80 -19.89
N PHE A 202 6.05 7.82 -18.99
CA PHE A 202 5.56 6.46 -19.21
C PHE A 202 5.02 5.86 -17.91
N HIS A 203 4.17 4.85 -18.06
CA HIS A 203 3.63 4.07 -16.96
C HIS A 203 3.70 2.57 -17.29
N PRO A 204 4.23 1.70 -16.41
CA PRO A 204 4.36 0.25 -16.66
C PRO A 204 3.09 -0.45 -17.15
N ALA A 205 1.93 -0.05 -16.61
CA ALA A 205 0.63 -0.59 -17.02
C ALA A 205 0.17 -0.22 -18.46
N GLN A 206 0.91 0.63 -19.19
CA GLN A 206 0.69 0.82 -20.63
C GLN A 206 1.03 -0.43 -21.42
N ASN A 207 1.88 -1.30 -20.87
CA ASN A 207 2.18 -2.60 -21.45
C ASN A 207 1.09 -3.61 -21.05
N PRO A 208 0.30 -4.14 -22.01
CA PRO A 208 -0.80 -5.05 -21.71
C PRO A 208 -0.36 -6.34 -21.01
N LYS A 209 0.88 -6.80 -21.22
CA LYS A 209 1.43 -8.00 -20.56
C LYS A 209 1.77 -7.78 -19.09
N LEU A 210 1.95 -6.52 -18.69
CA LEU A 210 2.30 -6.14 -17.32
C LEU A 210 1.11 -5.56 -16.56
N ALA A 211 0.14 -4.95 -17.25
CA ALA A 211 -0.94 -4.17 -16.64
C ALA A 211 -1.65 -4.86 -15.46
N ARG A 212 -1.93 -6.16 -15.56
CA ARG A 212 -2.57 -6.94 -14.48
C ARG A 212 -1.70 -7.11 -13.24
N ARG A 213 -0.37 -7.00 -13.38
CA ARG A 213 0.64 -7.13 -12.32
C ARG A 213 1.19 -5.80 -11.82
N VAL A 214 0.68 -4.67 -12.31
CA VAL A 214 1.12 -3.33 -11.90
C VAL A 214 0.16 -2.75 -10.88
N VAL A 215 0.67 -2.50 -9.67
CA VAL A 215 0.01 -1.71 -8.64
C VAL A 215 0.63 -0.32 -8.64
N THR A 216 -0.17 0.68 -8.98
CA THR A 216 0.27 2.08 -8.96
C THR A 216 -0.03 2.68 -7.60
N ILE A 217 0.95 3.37 -7.02
CA ILE A 217 0.82 4.08 -5.74
C ILE A 217 1.12 5.55 -5.97
N ASP A 218 0.35 6.43 -5.34
CA ASP A 218 0.70 7.85 -5.26
C ASP A 218 0.18 8.46 -3.95
N SER A 219 0.53 9.73 -3.70
CA SER A 219 0.01 10.49 -2.59
C SER A 219 -0.08 11.98 -2.87
N TRP A 220 -1.01 12.63 -2.19
CA TRP A 220 -1.05 14.10 -2.16
C TRP A 220 -0.21 14.68 -1.01
N SER A 221 0.65 13.85 -0.39
CA SER A 221 1.39 14.20 0.82
C SER A 221 2.45 15.28 0.60
N GLU A 222 2.87 15.58 -0.63
CA GLU A 222 3.79 16.71 -0.87
C GLU A 222 3.18 18.07 -0.48
N ARG A 223 1.85 18.19 -0.53
CA ARG A 223 1.13 19.44 -0.25
C ARG A 223 0.12 19.29 0.87
N LEU A 224 -0.38 18.07 1.09
CA LEU A 224 -1.32 17.70 2.13
C LEU A 224 -0.67 16.69 3.11
N ALA A 225 0.59 16.90 3.49
CA ALA A 225 1.38 15.96 4.30
C ALA A 225 0.66 15.51 5.57
N GLY A 226 0.11 16.47 6.32
CA GLY A 226 -0.63 16.22 7.57
C GLY A 226 -2.02 15.62 7.39
N TRP A 227 -2.59 15.70 6.17
CA TRP A 227 -3.92 15.13 5.88
C TRP A 227 -3.89 13.63 5.65
N ARG A 228 -2.68 13.07 5.44
CA ARG A 228 -2.44 11.63 5.29
C ARG A 228 -3.31 11.00 4.19
N LEU A 229 -3.27 11.56 2.99
CA LEU A 229 -3.99 11.03 1.84
C LEU A 229 -3.04 10.48 0.78
N GLY A 230 -3.36 9.27 0.31
CA GLY A 230 -2.79 8.67 -0.87
C GLY A 230 -3.74 7.64 -1.45
N TRP A 231 -3.24 6.88 -2.42
CA TRP A 231 -4.03 5.85 -3.07
C TRP A 231 -3.15 4.75 -3.65
N MET A 232 -3.77 3.60 -3.86
CA MET A 232 -3.27 2.53 -4.71
C MET A 232 -4.34 2.15 -5.73
N ALA A 233 -3.94 1.80 -6.95
CA ALA A 233 -4.85 1.54 -8.05
C ALA A 233 -4.28 0.52 -9.05
N GLY A 234 -5.21 -0.16 -9.74
CA GLY A 234 -4.89 -1.17 -10.75
C GLY A 234 -4.49 -2.52 -10.16
N SER A 235 -4.06 -3.42 -11.05
CA SER A 235 -3.75 -4.83 -10.81
C SER A 235 -4.95 -5.73 -10.51
N GLU A 236 -4.85 -7.00 -10.92
CA GLU A 236 -5.78 -8.05 -10.51
C GLU A 236 -5.80 -8.29 -8.98
N MET A 237 -4.79 -7.79 -8.25
CA MET A 237 -4.71 -7.86 -6.80
C MET A 237 -5.52 -6.76 -6.08
N ALA A 238 -6.18 -5.84 -6.79
CA ALA A 238 -6.85 -4.67 -6.20
C ALA A 238 -7.79 -5.02 -5.03
N LEU A 239 -8.60 -6.08 -5.16
CA LEU A 239 -9.52 -6.52 -4.10
C LEU A 239 -8.78 -7.07 -2.87
N LYS A 240 -7.70 -7.83 -3.06
CA LYS A 240 -6.89 -8.36 -1.96
C LYS A 240 -6.10 -7.25 -1.26
N LEU A 241 -5.56 -6.30 -2.03
CA LEU A 241 -4.89 -5.11 -1.51
C LEU A 241 -5.85 -4.28 -0.64
N ARG A 242 -7.08 -4.06 -1.12
CA ARG A 242 -8.14 -3.43 -0.33
C ARG A 242 -8.42 -4.19 0.96
N ALA A 243 -8.57 -5.51 0.90
CA ALA A 243 -8.81 -6.33 2.10
C ALA A 243 -7.66 -6.20 3.10
N GLY A 244 -6.40 -6.24 2.63
CA GLY A 244 -5.22 -6.02 3.47
C GLY A 244 -5.21 -4.65 4.14
N LYS A 245 -5.51 -3.58 3.38
CA LYS A 245 -5.69 -2.24 3.92
C LYS A 245 -6.78 -2.21 5.00
N GLN A 246 -7.93 -2.84 4.74
CA GLN A 246 -9.05 -2.86 5.68
C GLN A 246 -8.70 -3.58 6.99
N ALA A 247 -7.83 -4.58 6.95
CA ALA A 247 -7.35 -5.25 8.15
C ALA A 247 -6.44 -4.37 9.03
N ILE A 248 -5.89 -3.27 8.49
CA ILE A 248 -5.00 -2.36 9.22
C ILE A 248 -5.78 -1.14 9.73
N THR A 249 -6.49 -0.44 8.85
CA THR A 249 -7.14 0.85 9.20
C THR A 249 -8.63 0.90 8.90
N ILE A 250 -9.20 -0.13 8.27
CA ILE A 250 -10.59 -0.18 7.77
C ILE A 250 -10.84 0.94 6.73
N CYS A 251 -10.97 2.19 7.14
CA CYS A 251 -11.23 3.36 6.30
C CYS A 251 -10.14 4.42 6.47
N SER A 252 -9.93 5.23 5.43
CA SER A 252 -9.08 6.43 5.51
C SER A 252 -9.93 7.61 6.02
N THR A 253 -9.32 8.60 6.68
CA THR A 253 -10.06 9.70 7.34
C THR A 253 -11.04 10.41 6.40
N ALA A 254 -12.33 10.42 6.75
CA ALA A 254 -13.40 10.99 5.91
C ALA A 254 -13.19 12.47 5.59
N VAL A 255 -12.94 13.29 6.62
CA VAL A 255 -12.71 14.74 6.50
C VAL A 255 -11.51 15.03 5.59
N SER A 256 -10.44 14.23 5.71
CA SER A 256 -9.30 14.37 4.82
C SER A 256 -9.67 14.10 3.36
N GLN A 257 -10.47 13.07 3.09
CA GLN A 257 -10.89 12.75 1.73
C GLN A 257 -11.66 13.90 1.07
N TRP A 258 -12.55 14.58 1.80
CA TRP A 258 -13.27 15.75 1.28
C TRP A 258 -12.34 16.94 0.98
N ALA A 259 -11.36 17.20 1.85
CA ALA A 259 -10.32 18.19 1.58
C ALA A 259 -9.47 17.81 0.37
N GLY A 260 -9.10 16.53 0.25
CA GLY A 260 -8.38 15.98 -0.89
C GLY A 260 -9.16 16.14 -2.20
N LEU A 261 -10.48 15.95 -2.17
CA LEU A 261 -11.33 16.12 -3.34
C LEU A 261 -11.31 17.57 -3.84
N GLU A 262 -11.46 18.53 -2.93
CA GLU A 262 -11.34 19.95 -3.29
C GLU A 262 -9.95 20.27 -3.86
N TRP A 263 -8.90 19.75 -3.24
CA TRP A 263 -7.53 19.95 -3.69
C TRP A 263 -7.30 19.48 -5.13
N VAL A 264 -7.82 18.30 -5.47
CA VAL A 264 -7.59 17.72 -6.80
C VAL A 264 -8.47 18.35 -7.88
N THR A 265 -9.68 18.77 -7.53
CA THR A 265 -10.62 19.38 -8.46
C THR A 265 -10.35 20.87 -8.69
N SER A 266 -9.86 21.60 -7.68
CA SER A 266 -9.53 23.03 -7.82
C SER A 266 -8.30 23.27 -8.69
N ARG A 267 -7.47 22.25 -8.95
CA ARG A 267 -6.32 22.29 -9.86
C ARG A 267 -6.67 22.02 -11.31
N MET A 268 -7.87 21.51 -11.57
CA MET A 268 -8.40 21.26 -12.92
C MET A 268 -9.25 22.42 -13.44
N ARG A 269 -9.61 23.38 -12.57
CA ARG A 269 -10.28 24.64 -12.92
C ARG A 269 -9.24 25.73 -13.22
#